data_AF-A0A1Z5SLN3-F1
#
_entry.id   AF-A0A1Z5SLN3-F1
#
_cell.length_a   1.000
_cell.length_b   1.000
_cell.length_c   1.000
_cell.angle_alpha   90.00
_cell.angle_beta   90.00
_cell.angle_gamma   90.00
#
_symmetry.space_group_name_H-M   'P 1'
#
loop_
_entity.id
_entity.type
_entity.pdbx_description
1 polymer ?
#
loop_
_entity_poly.entity_id
_entity_poly.type
_entity_poly.pdbx_seq_one_letter_code
_entity_poly.pdbx_strand_id
1 'polypeptide(L)'
;LLAAPGGLSTFLSTFNYTLYLLTYASAKSAPLQAKLYQLFTRSPTTTAVDATTHLAALGGLLSSTRTTLRLFGLFPLYAWLRQLMQGPKPGDDSNVAVLTDAKALPMSWSQRWHLPASSGKAPTANIYLWSYRAWLGGVLCDFVRLFRTAQLERQKRAERSVTTDFATREHDEKADQAWWKEMVVPLSWTPMALHFAIGEGGLPGWNLGAMGACGAFAGLGKIADMWAKTA
;
A
#
# COMPACT_ATOMS: atom_id res chain seq x y z
N LEU A 1 -0.02 -5.86 19.31
CA LEU A 1 0.24 -5.18 18.01
C LEU A 1 1.54 -5.61 17.30
N LEU A 2 2.73 -5.38 17.87
CA LEU A 2 4.01 -5.63 17.16
C LEU A 2 4.38 -7.13 17.02
N ALA A 3 4.01 -7.94 18.00
CA ALA A 3 4.27 -9.39 18.01
C ALA A 3 3.26 -10.20 17.16
N ALA A 4 2.19 -9.56 16.66
CA ALA A 4 1.21 -10.23 15.81
C ALA A 4 1.78 -10.51 14.41
N PRO A 5 1.40 -11.61 13.74
CA PRO A 5 1.84 -11.91 12.38
C PRO A 5 1.58 -10.73 11.43
N GLY A 6 2.64 -10.18 10.83
CA GLY A 6 2.54 -9.02 9.92
C GLY A 6 2.25 -7.67 10.61
N GLY A 7 2.13 -7.63 11.95
CA GLY A 7 1.88 -6.42 12.73
C GLY A 7 3.03 -5.43 12.68
N LEU A 8 4.27 -5.91 12.84
CA LEU A 8 5.48 -5.10 12.72
C LEU A 8 5.57 -4.41 11.34
N SER A 9 5.42 -5.16 10.24
CA SER A 9 5.48 -4.61 8.88
C SER A 9 4.42 -3.53 8.64
N THR A 10 3.20 -3.77 9.12
CA THR A 10 2.09 -2.81 8.99
C THR A 10 2.36 -1.55 9.80
N PHE A 11 2.85 -1.68 11.03
CA PHE A 11 3.21 -0.55 11.89
C PHE A 11 4.33 0.30 11.26
N LEU A 12 5.46 -0.33 10.91
CA LEU A 12 6.61 0.37 10.32
C LEU A 12 6.21 1.09 9.02
N SER A 13 5.37 0.45 8.20
CA SER A 13 4.86 1.06 6.96
C SER A 13 4.00 2.30 7.24
N THR A 14 2.98 2.16 8.09
CA THR A 14 2.06 3.26 8.39
C THR A 14 2.79 4.41 9.06
N PHE A 15 3.68 4.11 10.02
CA PHE A 15 4.49 5.11 10.70
C PHE A 15 5.42 5.84 9.71
N ASN A 16 6.01 5.13 8.74
CA ASN A 16 6.83 5.75 7.69
C ASN A 16 6.04 6.75 6.84
N TYR A 17 4.83 6.39 6.40
CA TYR A 17 3.98 7.30 5.63
C TYR A 17 3.48 8.49 6.46
N THR A 18 3.18 8.29 7.75
CA THR A 18 2.87 9.39 8.67
C THR A 18 4.04 10.35 8.79
N LEU A 19 5.28 9.86 8.89
CA LEU A 19 6.47 10.71 8.91
C LEU A 19 6.62 11.53 7.63
N TYR A 20 6.36 10.96 6.45
CA TYR A 20 6.37 11.72 5.19
C TYR A 20 5.33 12.84 5.16
N LEU A 21 4.12 12.56 5.68
CA LEU A 21 3.07 13.57 5.80
C LEU A 21 3.47 14.68 6.77
N LEU A 22 4.03 14.33 7.92
CA LEU A 22 4.49 15.29 8.93
C LEU A 22 5.64 16.15 8.43
N THR A 23 6.61 15.56 7.71
CA THR A 23 7.72 16.30 7.09
C THR A 23 7.21 17.30 6.05
N TYR A 24 6.19 16.93 5.26
CA TYR A 24 5.59 17.86 4.32
C TYR A 24 4.82 18.98 5.03
N ALA A 25 4.04 18.65 6.07
CA ALA A 25 3.28 19.61 6.85
C ALA A 25 4.20 20.59 7.60
N SER A 26 5.30 20.12 8.18
CA SER A 26 6.31 20.96 8.84
C SER A 26 7.01 21.88 7.82
N ALA A 27 7.39 21.38 6.65
CA ALA A 27 7.97 22.22 5.59
C ALA A 27 7.02 23.33 5.12
N LYS A 28 5.71 23.06 5.02
CA LYS A 28 4.70 24.07 4.63
C LYS A 28 4.35 25.04 5.75
N SER A 29 4.45 24.61 7.01
CA SER A 29 4.15 25.45 8.19
C SER A 29 5.36 26.24 8.68
N ALA A 30 6.58 25.98 8.20
CA ALA A 30 7.80 26.71 8.52
C ALA A 30 7.65 28.25 8.49
N PRO A 31 7.04 28.90 7.46
CA PRO A 31 6.86 30.35 7.47
C PRO A 31 5.87 30.84 8.52
N LEU A 32 4.85 30.03 8.86
CA LEU A 32 3.88 30.35 9.89
C LEU A 32 4.46 30.15 11.29
N GLN A 33 5.25 29.09 11.49
CA GLN A 33 6.04 28.88 12.69
C GLN A 33 7.03 30.03 12.90
N ALA A 34 7.78 30.42 11.86
CA ALA A 34 8.69 31.57 11.92
C ALA A 34 7.96 32.86 12.33
N LYS A 35 6.76 33.12 11.78
CA LYS A 35 5.93 34.27 12.17
C LYS A 35 5.41 34.17 13.62
N LEU A 36 4.97 33.00 14.06
CA LEU A 36 4.53 32.79 15.45
C LEU A 36 5.70 32.97 16.43
N TYR A 37 6.86 32.38 16.13
CA TYR A 37 8.07 32.57 16.93
C TYR A 37 8.45 34.05 16.97
N GLN A 38 8.45 34.77 15.84
CA GLN A 38 8.69 36.22 15.83
C GLN A 38 7.68 37.01 16.67
N LEU A 39 6.41 36.61 16.68
CA LEU A 39 5.35 37.20 17.50
C LEU A 39 5.55 36.97 19.00
N PHE A 40 6.01 35.79 19.39
CA PHE A 40 6.17 35.42 20.81
C PHE A 40 7.54 35.78 21.40
N THR A 41 8.63 35.76 20.62
CA THR A 41 9.99 35.99 21.17
C THR A 41 10.56 37.38 20.92
N ARG A 42 9.92 38.21 20.08
CA ARG A 42 10.26 39.64 19.84
C ARG A 42 11.77 39.94 19.72
N SER A 43 12.56 38.97 19.25
CA SER A 43 14.02 39.05 19.16
C SER A 43 14.51 38.37 17.88
N PRO A 44 15.51 38.91 17.17
CA PRO A 44 15.90 38.44 15.85
C PRO A 44 16.94 37.32 15.98
N THR A 45 16.48 36.09 16.24
CA THR A 45 17.34 34.91 16.07
C THR A 45 16.59 33.81 15.35
N THR A 46 16.94 33.66 14.08
CA THR A 46 16.50 32.58 13.20
C THR A 46 17.18 31.27 13.58
N THR A 47 16.55 30.49 14.44
CA THR A 47 16.72 29.04 14.46
C THR A 47 15.33 28.42 14.30
N ALA A 48 14.77 28.55 13.10
CA ALA A 48 13.64 27.72 12.70
C ALA A 48 14.11 26.26 12.83
N VAL A 49 13.55 25.58 13.82
CA VAL A 49 13.98 24.29 14.33
C VAL A 49 14.15 23.28 13.18
N ASP A 50 15.30 22.62 13.14
CA ASP A 50 15.74 21.59 12.19
C ASP A 50 14.88 20.30 12.20
N ALA A 51 13.67 20.35 12.78
CA ALA A 51 12.76 19.23 12.98
C ALA A 51 12.34 18.56 11.65
N THR A 52 12.24 19.32 10.56
CA THR A 52 12.06 18.80 9.19
C THR A 52 13.15 17.80 8.82
N THR A 53 14.40 18.09 9.17
CA THR A 53 15.57 17.28 8.83
C THR A 53 15.59 15.98 9.63
N HIS A 54 15.26 16.03 10.92
CA HIS A 54 15.22 14.84 11.79
C HIS A 54 14.07 13.87 11.45
N LEU A 55 12.87 14.39 11.15
CA LEU A 55 11.73 13.56 10.74
C LEU A 55 11.97 12.90 9.38
N ALA A 56 12.58 13.64 8.44
CA ALA A 56 13.00 13.09 7.16
C ALA A 56 14.06 11.99 7.31
N ALA A 57 15.08 12.22 8.15
CA ALA A 57 16.12 11.23 8.43
C ALA A 57 15.54 9.95 9.07
N LEU A 58 14.62 10.09 10.03
CA LEU A 58 13.94 8.96 10.64
C LEU A 58 13.08 8.21 9.63
N GLY A 59 12.35 8.92 8.77
CA GLY A 59 11.59 8.33 7.66
C GLY A 59 12.50 7.53 6.71
N GLY A 60 13.67 8.07 6.38
CA GLY A 60 14.68 7.38 5.58
C GLY A 60 15.18 6.11 6.25
N LEU A 61 15.58 6.19 7.53
CA LEU A 61 16.07 5.03 8.30
C LEU A 61 15.01 3.93 8.38
N LEU A 62 13.76 4.30 8.71
CA LEU A 62 12.64 3.37 8.83
C LEU A 62 12.31 2.67 7.50
N SER A 63 12.39 3.41 6.38
CA SER A 63 12.23 2.84 5.03
C SER A 63 13.32 1.82 4.72
N SER A 64 14.58 2.12 5.05
CA SER A 64 15.71 1.21 4.90
C SER A 64 15.54 -0.05 5.76
N THR A 65 15.21 0.10 7.05
CA THR A 65 14.91 -1.03 7.94
C THR A 65 13.79 -1.90 7.39
N ARG A 66 12.69 -1.31 6.89
CA ARG A 66 11.59 -2.07 6.27
C ARG A 66 12.05 -2.86 5.05
N THR A 67 12.91 -2.27 4.24
CA THR A 67 13.47 -2.92 3.04
C THR A 67 14.35 -4.11 3.43
N THR A 68 15.21 -3.96 4.43
CA THR A 68 16.02 -5.07 4.98
C THR A 68 15.14 -6.17 5.56
N LEU A 69 14.09 -5.82 6.31
CA LEU A 69 13.17 -6.82 6.86
C LEU A 69 12.40 -7.58 5.78
N ARG A 70 12.09 -6.94 4.65
CA ARG A 70 11.45 -7.61 3.50
C ARG A 70 12.35 -8.65 2.83
N LEU A 71 13.68 -8.55 2.96
CA LEU A 71 14.59 -9.59 2.47
C LEU A 71 14.35 -10.92 3.20
N PHE A 72 14.01 -10.90 4.48
CA PHE A 72 13.61 -12.13 5.19
C PHE A 72 12.26 -12.69 4.69
N GLY A 73 11.47 -11.88 3.99
CA GLY A 73 10.28 -12.34 3.26
C GLY A 73 10.59 -13.18 2.02
N LEU A 74 11.86 -13.24 1.56
CA LEU A 74 12.26 -14.13 0.46
C LEU A 74 12.22 -15.61 0.88
N PHE A 75 12.48 -15.94 2.14
CA PHE A 75 12.43 -17.31 2.65
C PHE A 75 11.04 -17.97 2.50
N PRO A 76 9.93 -17.36 2.97
CA PRO A 76 8.61 -17.93 2.76
C PRO A 76 8.20 -17.91 1.27
N LEU A 77 8.66 -16.95 0.48
CA LEU A 77 8.37 -16.89 -0.95
C LEU A 77 9.08 -18.01 -1.71
N TYR A 78 10.31 -18.33 -1.31
CA TYR A 78 11.05 -19.50 -1.79
C TYR A 78 10.38 -20.81 -1.37
N ALA A 79 9.92 -20.93 -0.12
CA ALA A 79 9.20 -22.10 0.35
C ALA A 79 7.89 -22.30 -0.44
N TRP A 80 7.16 -21.22 -0.71
CA TRP A 80 5.94 -21.24 -1.52
C TRP A 80 6.23 -21.60 -2.98
N LEU A 81 7.28 -21.03 -3.60
CA LEU A 81 7.73 -21.41 -4.93
C LEU A 81 8.05 -22.92 -5.00
N ARG A 82 8.69 -23.46 -3.95
CA ARG A 82 9.00 -24.89 -3.87
C ARG A 82 7.75 -25.76 -3.72
N GLN A 83 6.71 -25.28 -3.03
CA GLN A 83 5.41 -25.95 -2.96
C GLN A 83 4.69 -25.92 -4.32
N LEU A 84 4.73 -24.80 -5.04
CA LEU A 84 4.16 -24.69 -6.38
C LEU A 84 4.86 -25.62 -7.39
N MET A 85 6.18 -25.78 -7.29
CA MET A 85 6.93 -26.72 -8.12
C MET A 85 6.58 -28.19 -7.85
N GLN A 86 6.00 -28.52 -6.69
CA GLN A 86 5.57 -29.87 -6.34
C GLN A 86 4.19 -30.23 -6.93
N GLY A 87 3.53 -29.30 -7.63
CA GLY A 87 2.24 -29.49 -8.26
C GLY A 87 1.04 -29.36 -7.29
N PRO A 88 -0.20 -29.30 -7.81
CA PRO A 88 -1.40 -29.09 -7.00
C PRO A 88 -1.66 -30.27 -6.05
N LYS A 89 -2.08 -29.98 -4.82
CA LYS A 89 -2.68 -31.01 -3.94
C LYS A 89 -4.10 -31.31 -4.41
N PRO A 90 -4.56 -32.59 -4.41
CA PRO A 90 -5.93 -32.92 -4.79
C PRO A 90 -6.92 -32.27 -3.81
N GLY A 91 -7.77 -31.37 -4.31
CA GLY A 91 -8.86 -30.74 -3.54
C GLY A 91 -8.71 -29.24 -3.21
N ASP A 92 -7.73 -28.53 -3.77
CA ASP A 92 -7.53 -27.10 -3.52
C ASP A 92 -7.83 -26.28 -4.80
N ASP A 93 -9.03 -25.69 -4.89
CA ASP A 93 -9.49 -24.81 -5.97
C ASP A 93 -8.80 -23.44 -5.93
N SER A 94 -7.47 -23.41 -6.12
CA SER A 94 -6.72 -22.17 -6.33
C SER A 94 -6.17 -22.09 -7.75
N ASN A 95 -6.83 -21.26 -8.56
CA ASN A 95 -6.52 -20.91 -9.94
C ASN A 95 -5.19 -20.14 -10.08
N VAL A 96 -4.07 -20.76 -9.67
CA VAL A 96 -2.71 -20.26 -9.89
C VAL A 96 -1.88 -21.28 -10.68
N ALA A 97 -2.36 -22.53 -10.82
CA ALA A 97 -1.74 -23.58 -11.63
C ALA A 97 -1.71 -23.27 -13.15
N VAL A 98 -2.58 -22.36 -13.64
CA VAL A 98 -2.61 -21.96 -15.05
C VAL A 98 -1.40 -21.11 -15.46
N LEU A 99 -0.77 -20.39 -14.52
CA LEU A 99 0.43 -19.59 -14.83
C LEU A 99 1.69 -20.47 -14.98
N THR A 100 1.68 -21.66 -14.38
CA THR A 100 2.80 -22.61 -14.40
C THR A 100 2.84 -23.45 -15.68
N ASP A 101 1.71 -23.65 -16.36
CA ASP A 101 1.63 -24.47 -17.58
C ASP A 101 2.04 -23.71 -18.87
N ALA A 102 2.29 -22.39 -18.76
CA ALA A 102 2.44 -21.51 -19.91
C ALA A 102 3.87 -21.32 -20.47
N LYS A 103 4.93 -21.95 -19.92
CA LYS A 103 6.34 -21.77 -20.38
C LYS A 103 6.69 -20.32 -20.79
N ALA A 104 6.33 -19.34 -19.96
CA ALA A 104 5.86 -18.04 -20.44
C ALA A 104 6.89 -16.91 -20.59
N LEU A 105 8.20 -17.15 -20.69
CA LEU A 105 9.14 -16.06 -21.03
C LEU A 105 10.28 -16.54 -21.96
N PRO A 106 10.24 -16.22 -23.27
CA PRO A 106 11.37 -16.45 -24.15
C PRO A 106 12.58 -15.59 -23.74
N MET A 107 13.80 -16.04 -24.04
CA MET A 107 15.06 -15.31 -23.75
C MET A 107 15.08 -13.89 -24.37
N SER A 108 14.30 -13.66 -25.43
CA SER A 108 14.11 -12.33 -26.03
C SER A 108 13.33 -11.36 -25.13
N TRP A 109 12.51 -11.87 -24.21
CA TRP A 109 11.76 -11.06 -23.26
C TRP A 109 12.69 -10.48 -22.20
N SER A 110 13.54 -11.30 -21.56
CA SER A 110 14.54 -10.82 -20.60
C SER A 110 15.52 -9.83 -21.24
N GLN A 111 15.94 -10.04 -22.49
CA GLN A 111 16.82 -9.12 -23.22
C GLN A 111 16.22 -7.70 -23.38
N ARG A 112 14.90 -7.55 -23.56
CA ARG A 112 14.24 -6.22 -23.63
C ARG A 112 14.30 -5.43 -22.31
N TRP A 113 14.52 -6.10 -21.18
CA TRP A 113 14.57 -5.50 -19.85
C TRP A 113 15.99 -5.30 -19.31
N HIS A 114 16.98 -5.98 -19.90
CA HIS A 114 18.37 -5.97 -19.41
C HIS A 114 19.37 -5.33 -20.39
N LEU A 115 19.02 -5.12 -21.65
CA LEU A 115 19.90 -4.45 -22.61
C LEU A 115 19.83 -2.92 -22.44
N PRO A 116 20.96 -2.20 -22.49
CA PRO A 116 20.95 -0.76 -22.62
C PRO A 116 20.27 -0.44 -23.95
N ALA A 117 19.06 0.10 -23.88
CA ALA A 117 18.48 0.74 -25.05
C ALA A 117 19.51 1.79 -25.51
N SER A 118 19.72 1.87 -26.81
CA SER A 118 20.51 2.88 -27.53
C SER A 118 20.13 4.35 -27.19
N SER A 119 19.23 4.55 -26.22
CA SER A 119 18.70 5.80 -25.69
C SER A 119 19.33 6.25 -24.36
N GLY A 120 20.34 5.54 -23.82
CA GLY A 120 21.10 6.00 -22.65
C GLY A 120 20.35 5.97 -21.30
N LYS A 121 19.16 5.36 -21.22
CA LYS A 121 18.41 5.16 -19.97
C LYS A 121 18.71 3.79 -19.37
N ALA A 122 18.91 3.74 -18.04
CA ALA A 122 19.21 2.50 -17.33
C ALA A 122 18.09 1.44 -17.51
N PRO A 123 18.42 0.16 -17.79
CA PRO A 123 17.43 -0.90 -18.01
C PRO A 123 16.39 -1.04 -16.88
N THR A 124 16.80 -0.68 -15.66
CA THR A 124 15.99 -0.74 -14.44
C THR A 124 14.77 0.19 -14.46
N ALA A 125 14.82 1.33 -15.15
CA ALA A 125 13.72 2.30 -15.17
C ALA A 125 12.45 1.71 -15.81
N ASN A 126 12.60 0.96 -16.90
CA ASN A 126 11.48 0.28 -17.56
C ASN A 126 10.90 -0.81 -16.67
N ILE A 127 11.77 -1.59 -16.00
CA ILE A 127 11.33 -2.64 -15.06
C ILE A 127 10.48 -2.03 -13.94
N TYR A 128 10.92 -0.92 -13.36
CA TYR A 128 10.13 -0.23 -12.34
C TYR A 128 8.79 0.28 -12.87
N LEU A 129 8.78 0.91 -14.05
CA LEU A 129 7.54 1.42 -14.65
C LEU A 129 6.50 0.31 -14.82
N TRP A 130 6.89 -0.83 -15.37
CA TRP A 130 5.97 -1.95 -15.55
C TRP A 130 5.60 -2.64 -14.25
N SER A 131 6.49 -2.66 -13.26
CA SER A 131 6.14 -3.09 -11.90
C SER A 131 5.05 -2.20 -11.30
N TYR A 132 5.12 -0.88 -11.49
CA TYR A 132 4.08 0.05 -11.04
C TYR A 132 2.76 -0.12 -11.81
N ARG A 133 2.81 -0.40 -13.12
CA ARG A 133 1.60 -0.69 -13.92
C ARG A 133 0.94 -2.01 -13.51
N ALA A 134 1.74 -3.05 -13.24
CA ALA A 134 1.24 -4.32 -12.71
C ALA A 134 0.62 -4.14 -11.32
N TRP A 135 1.25 -3.31 -10.47
CA TRP A 135 0.68 -2.95 -9.17
C TRP A 135 -0.65 -2.21 -9.30
N LEU A 136 -0.77 -1.23 -10.21
CA LEU A 136 -2.06 -0.59 -10.52
C LEU A 136 -3.10 -1.61 -10.98
N GLY A 137 -2.71 -2.54 -11.86
CA GLY A 137 -3.57 -3.66 -12.28
C GLY A 137 -4.08 -4.48 -11.08
N GLY A 138 -3.21 -4.80 -10.13
CA GLY A 138 -3.60 -5.47 -8.88
C GLY A 138 -4.62 -4.69 -8.05
N VAL A 139 -4.43 -3.37 -7.90
CA VAL A 139 -5.39 -2.50 -7.21
C VAL A 139 -6.73 -2.45 -7.95
N LEU A 140 -6.74 -2.45 -9.28
CA LEU A 140 -7.97 -2.54 -10.07
C LEU A 140 -8.68 -3.88 -9.90
N CYS A 141 -7.92 -4.99 -9.83
CA CYS A 141 -8.47 -6.31 -9.53
C CYS A 141 -9.11 -6.35 -8.14
N ASP A 142 -8.56 -5.64 -7.14
CA ASP A 142 -9.19 -5.53 -5.81
C ASP A 142 -10.57 -4.87 -5.88
N PHE A 143 -10.74 -3.82 -6.70
CA PHE A 143 -12.07 -3.24 -6.93
C PHE A 143 -13.03 -4.24 -7.58
N VAL A 144 -12.58 -4.96 -8.60
CA VAL A 144 -13.39 -5.99 -9.27
C VAL A 144 -13.82 -7.06 -8.27
N ARG A 145 -12.90 -7.54 -7.42
CA ARG A 145 -13.20 -8.48 -6.33
C ARG A 145 -14.27 -7.92 -5.39
N LEU A 146 -14.11 -6.67 -4.94
CA LEU A 146 -15.05 -6.02 -4.00
C LEU A 146 -16.43 -5.79 -4.60
N PHE A 147 -16.52 -5.37 -5.85
CA PHE A 147 -17.79 -5.23 -6.55
C PHE A 147 -18.47 -6.58 -6.77
N ARG A 148 -17.69 -7.63 -7.06
CA ARG A 148 -18.22 -8.99 -7.17
C ARG A 148 -18.77 -9.48 -5.83
N THR A 149 -18.06 -9.25 -4.72
CA THR A 149 -18.55 -9.58 -3.38
C THR A 149 -19.83 -8.83 -3.05
N ALA A 150 -19.92 -7.52 -3.34
CA ALA A 150 -21.13 -6.74 -3.14
C ALA A 150 -22.31 -7.25 -3.97
N GLN A 151 -22.06 -7.63 -5.23
CA GLN A 151 -23.09 -8.22 -6.09
C GLN A 151 -23.61 -9.54 -5.53
N LEU A 152 -22.72 -10.44 -5.11
CA LEU A 152 -23.10 -11.73 -4.53
C LEU A 152 -23.87 -11.56 -3.22
N GLU A 153 -23.46 -10.62 -2.37
CA GLU A 153 -24.15 -10.34 -1.12
C GLU A 153 -25.55 -9.76 -1.37
N ARG A 154 -25.69 -8.88 -2.37
CA ARG A 154 -27.00 -8.37 -2.81
C ARG A 154 -27.92 -9.48 -3.31
N GLN A 155 -27.39 -10.47 -4.04
CA GLN A 155 -28.17 -11.63 -4.49
C GLN A 155 -28.65 -12.47 -3.31
N LYS A 156 -27.77 -12.78 -2.35
CA LYS A 156 -28.14 -13.49 -1.12
C LYS A 156 -29.19 -12.75 -0.29
N ARG A 157 -29.15 -11.42 -0.27
CA ARG A 157 -30.18 -10.59 0.40
C ARG A 157 -31.51 -10.63 -0.35
N ALA A 158 -31.50 -10.70 -1.68
CA ALA A 158 -32.72 -10.79 -2.49
C ALA A 158 -33.40 -12.17 -2.41
N GLU A 159 -32.61 -13.25 -2.24
CA GLU A 159 -33.11 -14.61 -2.05
C GLU A 159 -33.69 -14.86 -0.64
N ARG A 160 -33.32 -14.04 0.35
CA ARG A 160 -33.89 -14.09 1.70
C ARG A 160 -35.32 -13.53 1.68
N SER A 161 -36.32 -14.41 1.81
CA SER A 161 -37.73 -14.02 1.90
C SER A 161 -38.06 -13.37 3.25
N VAL A 162 -38.23 -12.05 3.29
CA VAL A 162 -38.97 -11.24 4.31
C VAL A 162 -38.95 -11.76 5.76
N THR A 163 -37.82 -12.24 6.26
CA THR A 163 -37.61 -12.42 7.71
C THR A 163 -36.55 -11.42 8.15
N THR A 164 -37.02 -10.22 8.46
CA THR A 164 -36.26 -9.14 9.12
C THR A 164 -36.05 -9.49 10.59
N ASP A 165 -35.35 -10.59 10.87
CA ASP A 165 -34.91 -10.90 12.22
C ASP A 165 -33.73 -9.99 12.60
N PHE A 166 -33.64 -9.62 13.88
CA PHE A 166 -32.62 -8.71 14.40
C PHE A 166 -31.20 -9.23 14.12
N ALA A 167 -30.97 -10.54 14.29
CA ALA A 167 -29.68 -11.17 14.03
C ALA A 167 -29.25 -11.07 12.56
N THR A 168 -30.21 -11.12 11.64
CA THR A 168 -29.96 -10.99 10.20
C THR A 168 -29.55 -9.57 9.85
N ARG A 169 -30.22 -8.57 10.44
CA ARG A 169 -29.89 -7.15 10.24
C ARG A 169 -28.52 -6.81 10.81
N GLU A 170 -28.19 -7.29 12.00
CA GLU A 170 -26.87 -7.10 12.61
C GLU A 170 -25.76 -7.74 11.75
N HIS A 171 -26.00 -8.93 11.20
CA HIS A 171 -25.06 -9.58 10.30
C HIS A 171 -24.83 -8.79 9.01
N ASP A 172 -25.91 -8.30 8.38
CA ASP A 172 -25.83 -7.49 7.15
C ASP A 172 -25.12 -6.15 7.41
N GLU A 173 -25.38 -5.50 8.54
CA GLU A 173 -24.67 -4.28 8.97
C GLU A 173 -23.16 -4.53 9.15
N LYS A 174 -22.78 -5.65 9.80
CA LYS A 174 -21.37 -6.03 9.93
C LYS A 174 -20.71 -6.32 8.58
N ALA A 175 -21.43 -6.97 7.66
CA ALA A 175 -20.95 -7.24 6.31
C ALA A 175 -20.74 -5.94 5.52
N ASP A 176 -21.65 -4.97 5.64
CA ASP A 176 -21.54 -3.66 4.99
C ASP A 176 -20.37 -2.85 5.56
N GLN A 177 -20.18 -2.89 6.89
CA GLN A 177 -19.02 -2.27 7.54
C GLN A 177 -17.71 -2.92 7.10
N ALA A 178 -17.65 -4.25 7.02
CA ALA A 178 -16.47 -4.98 6.55
C ALA A 178 -16.14 -4.63 5.09
N TRP A 179 -17.16 -4.58 4.23
CA TRP A 179 -16.99 -4.20 2.84
C TRP A 179 -16.46 -2.76 2.69
N TRP A 180 -17.01 -1.80 3.46
CA TRP A 180 -16.51 -0.43 3.45
C TRP A 180 -15.07 -0.33 3.95
N LYS A 181 -14.72 -1.06 5.01
CA LYS A 181 -13.33 -1.14 5.50
C LYS A 181 -12.40 -1.69 4.43
N GLU A 182 -12.80 -2.74 3.72
CA GLU A 182 -11.99 -3.29 2.62
C GLU A 182 -11.88 -2.34 1.43
N MET A 183 -12.90 -1.52 1.15
CA MET A 183 -12.91 -0.56 0.04
C MET A 183 -11.99 0.65 0.25
N VAL A 184 -11.81 1.10 1.51
CA VAL A 184 -10.93 2.24 1.84
C VAL A 184 -9.47 1.96 1.46
N VAL A 185 -9.03 0.70 1.54
CA VAL A 185 -7.64 0.32 1.25
C VAL A 185 -7.26 0.54 -0.22
N PRO A 186 -7.92 -0.07 -1.23
CA PRO A 186 -7.60 0.18 -2.63
C PRO A 186 -7.85 1.63 -3.02
N LEU A 187 -8.89 2.29 -2.49
CA LEU A 187 -9.10 3.74 -2.69
C LEU A 187 -7.90 4.58 -2.24
N SER A 188 -7.29 4.24 -1.11
CA SER A 188 -6.13 4.94 -0.58
C SER A 188 -4.88 4.73 -1.44
N TRP A 189 -4.68 3.52 -2.00
CA TRP A 189 -3.53 3.20 -2.86
C TRP A 189 -3.69 3.65 -4.31
N THR A 190 -4.91 3.80 -4.83
CA THR A 190 -5.17 4.06 -6.25
C THR A 190 -4.49 5.32 -6.79
N PRO A 191 -4.57 6.50 -6.12
CA PRO A 191 -3.92 7.71 -6.62
C PRO A 191 -2.40 7.54 -6.72
N MET A 192 -1.82 6.82 -5.76
CA MET A 192 -0.39 6.57 -5.74
C MET A 192 0.04 5.55 -6.78
N ALA A 193 -0.71 4.46 -6.94
CA ALA A 193 -0.45 3.47 -7.99
C ALA A 193 -0.56 4.11 -9.38
N LEU A 194 -1.54 4.98 -9.59
CA LEU A 194 -1.71 5.74 -10.83
C LEU A 194 -0.53 6.69 -11.07
N HIS A 195 -0.12 7.46 -10.07
CA HIS A 195 1.04 8.36 -10.17
C HIS A 195 2.29 7.63 -10.67
N PHE A 196 2.63 6.48 -10.08
CA PHE A 196 3.81 5.72 -10.47
C PHE A 196 3.64 4.94 -11.79
N ALA A 197 2.42 4.55 -12.15
CA ALA A 197 2.14 3.85 -13.41
C ALA A 197 2.21 4.75 -14.65
N ILE A 198 1.98 6.06 -14.50
CA ILE A 198 2.08 7.06 -15.58
C ILE A 198 3.54 7.26 -16.03
N GLY A 199 4.51 7.15 -15.11
CA GLY A 199 5.94 7.29 -15.41
C GLY A 199 6.45 8.73 -15.24
N GLU A 200 7.36 9.17 -16.12
CA GLU A 200 7.98 10.51 -16.03
C GLU A 200 6.92 11.62 -16.00
N GLY A 201 6.97 12.47 -14.96
CA GLY A 201 6.02 13.55 -14.73
C GLY A 201 4.83 13.21 -13.82
N GLY A 202 4.38 11.95 -13.79
CA GLY A 202 3.31 11.47 -12.91
C GLY A 202 2.04 12.33 -12.88
N LEU A 203 1.28 12.24 -11.78
CA LEU A 203 0.14 13.15 -11.54
C LEU A 203 0.60 14.60 -11.28
N PRO A 204 -0.02 15.61 -11.93
CA PRO A 204 0.30 17.02 -11.68
C PRO A 204 0.11 17.41 -10.21
N GLY A 205 1.09 18.10 -9.63
CA GLY A 205 1.01 18.55 -8.22
C GLY A 205 1.25 17.46 -7.17
N TRP A 206 1.63 16.25 -7.58
CA TRP A 206 1.99 15.17 -6.67
C TRP A 206 3.17 15.59 -5.77
N ASN A 207 3.03 15.32 -4.47
CA ASN A 207 4.01 15.72 -3.48
C ASN A 207 4.14 14.66 -2.38
N LEU A 208 5.17 14.79 -1.55
CA LEU A 208 5.47 13.86 -0.46
C LEU A 208 4.32 13.75 0.56
N GLY A 209 3.54 14.83 0.76
CA GLY A 209 2.36 14.84 1.61
C GLY A 209 1.23 13.97 1.07
N ALA A 210 0.96 14.04 -0.23
CA ALA A 210 -0.03 13.16 -0.89
C ALA A 210 0.37 11.68 -0.78
N MET A 211 1.65 11.37 -0.99
CA MET A 211 2.21 10.03 -0.81
C MET A 211 2.07 9.54 0.64
N GLY A 212 2.39 10.40 1.62
CA GLY A 212 2.23 10.12 3.04
C GLY A 212 0.78 9.90 3.44
N ALA A 213 -0.14 10.72 2.94
CA ALA A 213 -1.57 10.58 3.20
C ALA A 213 -2.11 9.23 2.67
N CYS A 214 -1.89 8.92 1.40
CA CYS A 214 -2.32 7.66 0.79
C CYS A 214 -1.83 6.43 1.58
N GLY A 215 -0.54 6.38 1.91
CA GLY A 215 0.03 5.26 2.64
C GLY A 215 -0.37 5.18 4.11
N ALA A 216 -0.60 6.32 4.78
CA ALA A 216 -1.07 6.36 6.16
C ALA A 216 -2.53 5.91 6.26
N PHE A 217 -3.43 6.47 5.43
CA PHE A 217 -4.85 6.10 5.41
C PHE A 217 -5.07 4.62 5.11
N ALA A 218 -4.28 4.05 4.20
CA ALA A 218 -4.34 2.63 3.90
C ALA A 218 -3.96 1.72 5.08
N GLY A 219 -3.11 2.20 6.00
CA GLY A 219 -2.59 1.40 7.12
C GLY A 219 -3.36 1.56 8.43
N LEU A 220 -4.03 2.71 8.63
CA LEU A 220 -4.70 3.06 9.88
C LEU A 220 -5.78 2.06 10.30
N GLY A 221 -6.63 1.61 9.36
CA GLY A 221 -7.68 0.63 9.66
C GLY A 221 -7.11 -0.70 10.19
N LYS A 222 -6.06 -1.21 9.55
CA LYS A 222 -5.41 -2.46 9.96
C LYS A 222 -4.73 -2.32 11.33
N ILE A 223 -4.11 -1.18 11.61
CA ILE A 223 -3.52 -0.91 12.94
C ILE A 223 -4.60 -0.85 14.01
N ALA A 224 -5.72 -0.15 13.76
CA ALA A 224 -6.83 -0.06 14.69
C ALA A 224 -7.43 -1.44 14.99
N ASP A 225 -7.67 -2.26 13.96
CA ASP A 225 -8.19 -3.61 14.14
C ASP A 225 -7.19 -4.52 14.90
N MET A 226 -5.88 -4.37 14.64
CA MET A 226 -4.85 -5.12 15.39
C MET A 226 -4.70 -4.64 16.84
N TRP A 227 -4.94 -3.36 17.10
CA TRP A 227 -4.95 -2.80 18.45
C TRP A 227 -6.14 -3.33 19.24
N ALA A 228 -7.33 -3.27 18.66
CA ALA A 228 -8.57 -3.78 19.26
C ALA A 228 -8.52 -5.28 19.56
N LYS A 229 -7.74 -6.07 18.81
CA LYS A 229 -7.50 -7.50 19.09
C LYS A 229 -6.52 -7.76 20.24
N THR A 230 -5.79 -6.75 20.70
CA THR A 230 -4.82 -6.87 21.79
C THR A 230 -5.19 -6.12 23.06
N ALA A 231 -6.21 -5.27 23.01
CA ALA A 231 -6.83 -4.63 24.17
C ALA A 231 -8.00 -5.50 24.66
#